data_AF-A0A529UD84-F1
#
_entry.id   AF-A0A529UD84-F1
#
_cell.length_a   1.000
_cell.length_b   1.000
_cell.length_c   1.000
_cell.angle_alpha   90.00
_cell.angle_beta   90.00
_cell.angle_gamma   90.00
#
_symmetry.space_group_name_H-M   'P 1'
#
loop_
_entity.id
_entity.type
_entity.pdbx_description
1 polymer ?
#
loop_
_entity_poly.entity_id
_entity_poly.type
_entity_poly.pdbx_seq_one_letter_code
_entity_poly.pdbx_strand_id
1 'polypeptide(L)'
;MNDKERPYVLHTNRELEMMLARAKPMAVFAHEKVDGFEKSDALANQDFAPHVAAGTLSEHVRTRTISLPSGTAVDIDYWFYTLKGEEWRVEAYWLLIDFLHHRGWCPQLEWLQGKLLGYTDQENTHHLLRTYPADLWVADICKSQDAGSAEA
;
A
#
# COMPACT_ATOMS: atom_id res chain seq x y z
N MET A 1 -1.34 -14.54 10.10
CA MET A 1 -1.60 -15.34 8.87
C MET A 1 -0.27 -15.88 8.38
N ASN A 2 -0.18 -17.16 8.03
CA ASN A 2 1.08 -17.77 7.58
C ASN A 2 1.52 -17.15 6.24
N ASP A 3 2.70 -16.53 6.19
CA ASP A 3 3.38 -16.06 4.97
C ASP A 3 3.74 -17.18 3.98
N LYS A 4 3.49 -18.44 4.33
CA LYS A 4 4.07 -19.62 3.68
C LYS A 4 3.50 -20.02 2.31
N GLU A 5 2.64 -19.22 1.68
CA GLU A 5 1.99 -19.60 0.41
C GLU A 5 2.09 -18.57 -0.74
N ARG A 6 2.83 -17.47 -0.58
CA ARG A 6 3.05 -16.52 -1.70
C ARG A 6 4.42 -16.78 -2.33
N PRO A 7 4.56 -16.77 -3.66
CA PRO A 7 5.84 -16.92 -4.35
C PRO A 7 6.71 -15.65 -4.28
N TYR A 8 6.34 -14.67 -3.45
CA TYR A 8 7.02 -13.41 -3.25
C TYR A 8 6.92 -12.95 -1.80
N VAL A 9 7.77 -12.00 -1.45
CA VAL A 9 7.87 -11.43 -0.12
C VAL A 9 6.82 -10.35 0.07
N LEU A 10 6.05 -10.42 1.16
CA LEU A 10 5.19 -9.33 1.57
C LEU A 10 6.01 -8.18 2.16
N HIS A 11 5.58 -6.95 1.87
CA HIS A 11 6.30 -5.77 2.32
C HIS A 11 6.13 -5.48 3.82
N THR A 12 5.14 -6.08 4.48
CA THR A 12 4.73 -5.79 5.86
C THR A 12 5.88 -5.94 6.86
N ASN A 13 6.07 -4.92 7.71
CA ASN A 13 7.14 -4.83 8.73
C ASN A 13 8.57 -4.90 8.17
N ARG A 14 8.73 -4.69 6.85
CA ARG A 14 10.00 -4.72 6.13
C ARG A 14 10.16 -3.51 5.23
N GLU A 15 9.22 -2.56 5.31
CA GLU A 15 9.12 -1.46 4.38
C GLU A 15 10.38 -0.61 4.37
N LEU A 16 10.95 -0.28 5.53
CA LEU A 16 12.17 0.50 5.61
C LEU A 16 13.34 -0.23 4.94
N GLU A 17 13.58 -1.49 5.28
CA GLU A 17 14.62 -2.33 4.65
C GLU A 17 14.48 -2.33 3.13
N MET A 18 13.27 -2.58 2.63
CA MET A 18 12.99 -2.65 1.20
C MET A 18 13.11 -1.29 0.51
N MET A 19 12.74 -0.19 1.17
CA MET A 19 12.94 1.15 0.65
C MET A 19 14.42 1.50 0.56
N LEU A 20 15.22 1.19 1.59
CA LEU A 20 16.67 1.42 1.56
C LEU A 20 17.37 0.59 0.48
N ALA A 21 16.87 -0.62 0.21
CA ALA A 21 17.29 -1.46 -0.92
C ALA A 21 16.75 -1.00 -2.28
N ARG A 22 15.94 0.08 -2.33
CA ARG A 22 15.25 0.62 -3.51
C ARG A 22 14.27 -0.36 -4.18
N ALA A 23 13.89 -1.44 -3.50
CA ALA A 23 12.93 -2.41 -3.97
C ALA A 23 11.48 -1.95 -3.74
N LYS A 24 11.26 -1.04 -2.79
CA LYS A 24 9.95 -0.44 -2.49
C LYS A 24 10.02 1.08 -2.67
N PRO A 25 9.19 1.70 -3.53
CA PRO A 25 9.25 3.14 -3.78
C PRO A 25 8.48 3.97 -2.75
N MET A 26 7.46 3.41 -2.10
CA MET A 26 6.63 4.08 -1.12
C MET A 26 6.15 3.11 -0.05
N ALA A 27 6.18 3.54 1.22
CA ALA A 27 5.50 2.91 2.34
C ALA A 27 4.34 3.80 2.83
N VAL A 28 3.26 3.16 3.28
CA VAL A 28 2.12 3.83 3.90
C VAL A 28 1.73 3.06 5.14
N PHE A 29 1.53 3.79 6.23
CA PHE A 29 1.04 3.27 7.50
C PHE A 29 -0.19 4.07 7.86
N ALA A 30 -1.22 3.42 8.37
CA ALA A 30 -2.46 4.07 8.77
C ALA A 30 -2.87 3.59 10.15
N HIS A 31 -3.28 4.53 11.00
CA HIS A 31 -3.83 4.19 12.30
C HIS A 31 -4.89 5.17 12.76
N GLU A 32 -5.82 4.69 13.57
CA GLU A 32 -6.79 5.54 14.25
C GLU A 32 -6.07 6.43 15.26
N LYS A 33 -6.40 7.72 15.26
CA LYS A 33 -5.83 8.68 16.18
C LYS A 33 -6.50 8.54 17.56
N VAL A 34 -5.87 7.75 18.43
CA VAL A 34 -6.33 7.49 19.79
C VAL A 34 -5.25 7.83 20.82
N ASP A 35 -5.67 8.23 22.01
CA ASP A 35 -4.74 8.54 23.11
C ASP A 35 -3.91 7.31 23.49
N GLY A 36 -2.60 7.50 23.63
CA GLY A 36 -1.66 6.45 24.04
C GLY A 36 -1.17 5.55 22.90
N PHE A 37 -1.52 5.86 21.64
CA PHE A 37 -0.94 5.22 20.47
C PHE A 37 0.03 6.17 19.76
N GLU A 38 1.30 5.81 19.72
CA GLU A 38 2.35 6.66 19.16
C GLU A 38 2.62 6.29 17.69
N LYS A 39 3.19 7.24 16.93
CA LYS A 39 3.60 6.99 15.54
C LYS A 39 4.49 5.74 15.42
N SER A 40 5.38 5.50 16.37
CA SER A 40 6.25 4.31 16.39
C SER A 40 5.49 2.99 16.39
N ASP A 41 4.31 2.95 17.02
CA ASP A 41 3.46 1.76 17.06
C ASP A 41 2.88 1.47 15.66
N ALA A 42 2.48 2.51 14.92
CA ALA A 42 2.02 2.38 13.53
C ALA A 42 3.14 1.88 12.59
N LEU A 43 4.38 2.30 12.85
CA LEU A 43 5.54 1.95 12.02
C LEU A 43 6.16 0.58 12.36
N ALA A 44 5.57 -0.15 13.30
CA ALA A 44 6.15 -1.38 13.85
C ALA A 44 7.61 -1.19 14.30
N ASN A 45 7.89 -0.05 14.94
CA ASN A 45 9.22 0.36 15.40
C ASN A 45 10.30 0.53 14.31
N GLN A 46 9.91 0.63 13.03
CA GLN A 46 10.86 0.98 11.97
C GLN A 46 11.23 2.47 12.06
N ASP A 47 12.54 2.76 12.19
CA ASP A 47 13.04 4.11 12.37
C ASP A 47 13.34 4.81 11.03
N PHE A 48 12.33 5.46 10.46
CA PHE A 48 12.47 6.24 9.23
C PHE A 48 13.17 7.60 9.44
N ALA A 49 13.22 8.11 10.68
CA ALA A 49 13.60 9.50 10.95
C ALA A 49 15.04 9.85 10.49
N PRO A 50 16.07 9.00 10.69
CA PRO A 50 17.42 9.28 10.19
C PRO A 50 17.48 9.41 8.67
N HIS A 51 16.68 8.61 7.95
CA HIS A 51 16.69 8.56 6.49
C HIS A 51 15.92 9.73 5.87
N VAL A 52 14.91 10.25 6.58
CA VAL A 52 14.24 11.50 6.25
C VAL A 52 15.16 12.70 6.51
N ALA A 53 15.84 12.74 7.66
CA ALA A 53 16.79 13.81 7.99
C ALA A 53 17.97 13.87 6.98
N ALA A 54 18.40 12.71 6.47
CA ALA A 54 19.43 12.62 5.43
C ALA A 54 18.91 12.96 4.02
N GLY A 55 17.61 13.21 3.83
CA GLY A 55 17.00 13.49 2.52
C GLY A 55 17.00 12.29 1.56
N THR A 56 17.17 11.07 2.08
CA THR A 56 17.06 9.83 1.28
C THR A 56 15.60 9.47 1.06
N LEU A 57 14.78 9.69 2.09
CA LEU A 57 13.34 9.51 2.06
C LEU A 57 12.63 10.84 2.33
N SER A 58 11.40 10.95 1.83
CA SER A 58 10.49 12.07 2.12
C SER A 58 9.33 11.55 2.98
N GLU A 59 8.98 12.27 4.05
CA GLU A 59 7.82 11.96 4.90
C GLU A 59 6.65 12.89 4.59
N HIS A 60 5.44 12.33 4.51
CA HIS A 60 4.19 13.09 4.39
C HIS A 60 3.13 12.52 5.33
N VAL A 61 2.36 13.40 5.97
CA VAL A 61 1.28 13.02 6.89
C VAL A 61 -0.04 13.57 6.37
N ARG A 62 -1.07 12.74 6.35
CA ARG A 62 -2.45 13.12 6.02
C ARG A 62 -3.39 12.57 7.09
N THR A 63 -4.40 13.34 7.46
CA THR A 63 -5.44 12.89 8.38
C THR A 63 -6.78 12.91 7.66
N ARG A 64 -7.60 11.87 7.87
CA ARG A 64 -8.98 11.82 7.37
C ARG A 64 -9.93 11.43 8.48
N THR A 65 -10.97 12.22 8.66
CA THR A 65 -12.11 11.87 9.50
C THR A 65 -13.04 10.95 8.75
N ILE A 66 -13.38 9.81 9.35
CA ILE A 66 -14.38 8.87 8.84
C ILE A 66 -15.56 8.79 9.80
N SER A 67 -16.77 8.70 9.26
CA SER A 67 -17.98 8.45 10.05
C SER A 67 -18.26 6.96 10.09
N LEU A 68 -18.22 6.38 11.29
CA LEU A 68 -18.59 4.99 11.52
C LEU A 68 -20.11 4.81 11.39
N PRO A 69 -20.61 3.58 11.13
CA PRO A 69 -22.04 3.30 11.11
C PRO A 69 -22.76 3.65 12.42
N SER A 70 -22.04 3.73 13.55
CA SER A 70 -22.57 4.19 14.84
C SER A 70 -22.87 5.69 14.90
N GLY A 71 -22.44 6.47 13.89
CA GLY A 71 -22.49 7.93 13.89
C GLY A 71 -21.28 8.60 14.56
N THR A 72 -20.37 7.81 15.14
CA THR A 72 -19.10 8.31 15.70
C THR A 72 -18.16 8.71 14.59
N ALA A 73 -17.51 9.87 14.71
CA ALA A 73 -16.42 10.27 13.84
C ALA A 73 -15.08 9.83 14.45
N VAL A 74 -14.21 9.21 13.67
CA VAL A 74 -12.84 8.88 14.07
C VAL A 74 -11.86 9.45 13.05
N ASP A 75 -10.72 9.94 13.54
CA ASP A 75 -9.63 10.42 12.70
C ASP A 75 -8.65 9.29 12.43
N ILE A 76 -8.26 9.12 11.16
CA ILE A 76 -7.21 8.19 10.76
C ILE A 76 -6.03 9.00 10.24
N ASP A 77 -4.87 8.82 10.88
CA ASP A 77 -3.60 9.35 10.40
C ASP A 77 -2.96 8.37 9.42
N TYR A 78 -2.47 8.90 8.30
CA TYR A 78 -1.73 8.19 7.28
C TYR A 78 -0.32 8.78 7.19
N TRP A 79 0.68 7.95 7.46
CA TRP A 79 2.10 8.30 7.31
C TRP A 79 2.64 7.67 6.03
N PHE A 80 3.07 8.52 5.11
CA PHE A 80 3.69 8.13 3.85
C PHE A 80 5.19 8.38 3.91
N TYR A 81 5.95 7.41 3.43
CA TYR A 81 7.37 7.57 3.14
C TYR A 81 7.61 7.25 1.69
N THR A 82 8.35 8.10 0.98
CA THR A 82 8.72 7.86 -0.41
C THR A 82 10.23 7.90 -0.59
N LEU A 83 10.74 7.16 -1.57
CA LEU A 83 12.06 7.45 -2.11
C LEU A 83 12.05 8.84 -2.74
N LYS A 84 13.18 9.55 -2.65
CA LYS A 84 13.35 10.82 -3.34
C LYS A 84 13.00 10.70 -4.83
N GLY A 85 12.06 11.52 -5.31
CA GLY A 85 11.54 11.53 -6.68
C GLY A 85 10.25 10.71 -6.87
N GLU A 86 9.84 9.91 -5.88
CA GLU A 86 8.62 9.10 -5.90
C GLU A 86 7.46 9.75 -5.12
N GLU A 87 7.60 11.01 -4.70
CA GLU A 87 6.60 11.75 -3.90
C GLU A 87 5.23 11.83 -4.59
N TRP A 88 5.20 11.76 -5.92
CA TRP A 88 3.97 11.76 -6.72
C TRP A 88 3.01 10.62 -6.33
N ARG A 89 3.53 9.51 -5.79
CA ARG A 89 2.74 8.37 -5.35
C ARG A 89 1.84 8.71 -4.16
N VAL A 90 2.25 9.66 -3.31
CA VAL A 90 1.46 10.09 -2.14
C VAL A 90 0.13 10.66 -2.60
N GLU A 91 0.14 11.55 -3.58
CA GLU A 91 -1.08 12.19 -4.08
C GLU A 91 -1.98 11.19 -4.82
N ALA A 92 -1.39 10.30 -5.63
CA ALA A 92 -2.14 9.23 -6.31
C ALA A 92 -2.79 8.25 -5.32
N TYR A 93 -2.08 7.89 -4.26
CA TYR A 93 -2.60 7.02 -3.22
C TYR A 93 -3.65 7.73 -2.36
N TRP A 94 -3.49 9.02 -2.10
CA TRP A 94 -4.49 9.79 -1.36
C TRP A 94 -5.82 9.86 -2.10
N LEU A 95 -5.80 10.07 -3.42
CA LEU A 95 -7.01 9.98 -4.26
C LEU A 95 -7.67 8.59 -4.16
N LEU A 96 -6.88 7.52 -4.13
CA LEU A 96 -7.38 6.15 -3.95
C LEU A 96 -8.09 5.98 -2.59
N ILE A 97 -7.51 6.52 -1.51
CA ILE A 97 -8.13 6.56 -0.18
C ILE A 97 -9.44 7.35 -0.22
N ASP A 98 -9.48 8.48 -0.91
CA ASP A 98 -10.72 9.25 -1.08
C ASP A 98 -11.81 8.43 -1.77
N PHE A 99 -11.46 7.72 -2.85
CA PHE A 99 -12.39 6.84 -3.55
C PHE A 99 -12.93 5.72 -2.66
N LEU A 100 -12.05 5.04 -1.91
CA LEU A 100 -12.42 3.99 -0.98
C LEU A 100 -13.54 4.46 -0.03
N HIS A 101 -13.39 5.65 0.55
CA HIS A 101 -14.34 6.19 1.53
C HIS A 101 -15.64 6.73 0.91
N HIS A 102 -15.69 6.99 -0.40
CA HIS A 102 -16.87 7.58 -1.06
C HIS A 102 -17.64 6.62 -1.98
N ARG A 103 -16.98 5.64 -2.61
CA ARG A 103 -17.54 4.84 -3.70
C ARG A 103 -17.37 3.33 -3.53
N GLY A 104 -16.58 2.89 -2.54
CA GLY A 104 -16.30 1.49 -2.26
C GLY A 104 -15.00 0.98 -2.88
N TRP A 105 -14.68 -0.28 -2.61
CA TRP A 105 -13.45 -0.95 -3.02
C TRP A 105 -13.72 -1.99 -4.11
N CYS A 106 -12.81 -2.14 -5.06
CA CYS A 106 -12.88 -3.18 -6.09
C CYS A 106 -11.48 -3.69 -6.47
N PRO A 107 -11.37 -4.84 -7.16
CA PRO A 107 -10.08 -5.45 -7.50
C PRO A 107 -9.14 -4.53 -8.32
N GLN A 108 -9.69 -3.66 -9.16
CA GLN A 108 -8.92 -2.70 -9.96
C GLN A 108 -8.25 -1.64 -9.07
N LEU A 109 -8.95 -1.19 -8.02
CA LEU A 109 -8.42 -0.24 -7.05
C LEU A 109 -7.33 -0.89 -6.18
N GLU A 110 -7.50 -2.17 -5.85
CA GLU A 110 -6.48 -2.95 -5.12
C GLU A 110 -5.24 -3.23 -5.97
N TRP A 111 -5.41 -3.52 -7.27
CA TRP A 111 -4.30 -3.57 -8.21
C TRP A 111 -3.53 -2.24 -8.24
N LEU A 112 -4.24 -1.12 -8.40
CA LEU A 112 -3.63 0.21 -8.42
C LEU A 112 -2.90 0.52 -7.10
N GLN A 113 -3.49 0.16 -5.96
CA GLN A 113 -2.85 0.24 -4.65
C GLN A 113 -1.50 -0.48 -4.65
N GLY A 114 -1.48 -1.73 -5.11
CA GLY A 114 -0.27 -2.53 -5.18
C GLY A 114 0.80 -1.92 -6.07
N LYS A 115 0.43 -1.40 -7.25
CA LYS A 115 1.35 -0.67 -8.16
C LYS A 115 1.95 0.57 -7.51
N LEU A 116 1.15 1.34 -6.78
CA LEU A 116 1.62 2.52 -6.06
C LEU A 116 2.61 2.13 -4.95
N LEU A 117 2.39 0.99 -4.30
CA LEU A 117 3.28 0.45 -3.27
C LEU A 117 4.52 -0.28 -3.81
N GLY A 118 4.63 -0.42 -5.14
CA GLY A 118 5.80 -1.01 -5.81
C GLY A 118 5.70 -2.50 -6.12
N TYR A 119 4.55 -3.14 -5.91
CA TYR A 119 4.37 -4.52 -6.36
C TYR A 119 4.36 -4.61 -7.89
N THR A 120 4.98 -5.66 -8.41
CA THR A 120 4.97 -6.00 -9.83
C THR A 120 3.58 -6.45 -10.28
N ASP A 121 3.36 -6.50 -11.60
CA ASP A 121 2.08 -6.97 -12.13
C ASP A 121 1.82 -8.45 -11.83
N GLN A 122 2.88 -9.26 -11.73
CA GLN A 122 2.77 -10.67 -11.36
C GLN A 122 2.38 -10.84 -9.88
N GLU A 123 3.01 -10.09 -8.98
CA GLU A 123 2.69 -10.13 -7.54
C GLU A 123 1.27 -9.66 -7.26
N ASN A 124 0.85 -8.58 -7.94
CA ASN A 124 -0.53 -8.08 -7.87
C ASN A 124 -1.52 -9.10 -8.44
N THR A 125 -1.23 -9.71 -9.59
CA THR A 125 -2.12 -10.72 -10.19
C THR A 125 -2.28 -11.93 -9.28
N HIS A 126 -1.18 -12.42 -8.71
CA HIS A 126 -1.23 -13.51 -7.72
C HIS A 126 -2.02 -13.11 -6.46
N HIS A 127 -1.85 -11.88 -5.97
CA HIS A 127 -2.65 -11.35 -4.87
C HIS A 127 -4.15 -11.41 -5.22
N LEU A 128 -4.52 -10.83 -6.36
CA LEU A 128 -5.91 -10.65 -6.77
C LEU A 128 -6.59 -11.98 -7.07
N LEU A 129 -5.92 -12.95 -7.69
CA LEU A 129 -6.46 -14.29 -7.93
C LEU A 129 -6.80 -15.01 -6.61
N ARG A 130 -5.97 -14.80 -5.58
CA ARG A 130 -6.22 -15.38 -4.25
C ARG A 130 -7.36 -14.66 -3.52
N THR A 131 -7.44 -13.33 -3.64
CA THR A 131 -8.43 -12.51 -2.91
C THR A 131 -9.81 -12.52 -3.59
N TYR A 132 -9.84 -12.56 -4.92
CA TYR A 132 -11.05 -12.43 -5.76
C TYR A 132 -11.17 -13.55 -6.81
N PRO A 133 -11.20 -14.84 -6.41
CA PRO A 133 -11.12 -15.97 -7.33
C PRO A 133 -12.30 -16.09 -8.31
N ALA A 134 -13.44 -15.43 -8.03
CA ALA A 134 -14.63 -15.46 -8.87
C ALA A 134 -14.81 -14.18 -9.72
N ASP A 135 -13.90 -13.21 -9.63
CA ASP A 135 -14.01 -11.96 -10.37
C ASP A 135 -13.57 -12.13 -11.84
N LEU A 136 -14.44 -11.71 -12.77
CA LEU A 136 -14.22 -11.89 -14.21
C LEU A 136 -13.03 -11.05 -14.72
N TRP A 137 -12.87 -9.83 -14.20
CA TRP A 137 -11.75 -8.97 -14.60
C TRP A 137 -10.42 -9.55 -14.13
N VAL A 138 -10.38 -10.08 -12.90
CA VAL A 138 -9.19 -10.78 -12.36
C VAL A 138 -8.84 -12.02 -13.19
N ALA A 139 -9.84 -12.79 -13.64
CA ALA A 139 -9.61 -13.95 -14.50
C ALA A 139 -9.03 -13.55 -15.88
N ASP A 140 -9.40 -12.39 -16.42
CA ASP A 140 -8.96 -11.95 -17.75
C ASP A 140 -7.55 -11.32 -17.76
N ILE A 141 -7.16 -10.60 -16.72
CA ILE A 141 -5.79 -10.07 -16.61
C ILE A 141 -4.74 -11.19 -16.50
N CYS A 142 -5.08 -12.32 -15.87
CA CYS A 142 -4.20 -13.48 -15.77
C CYS A 142 -3.89 -14.06 -17.16
N LYS A 143 -4.92 -14.29 -17.97
CA LYS A 143 -4.77 -14.85 -19.34
C LYS A 143 -3.90 -13.97 -20.23
N SER A 144 -3.98 -12.66 -20.04
CA SER A 144 -3.24 -11.68 -20.83
C SER A 144 -1.73 -11.67 -20.52
N GLN A 145 -1.34 -12.02 -19.30
CA GLN A 145 0.09 -12.12 -18.91
C GLN A 145 0.76 -13.39 -19.42
N ASP A 146 0.01 -14.51 -19.47
CA ASP A 146 0.51 -15.77 -20.02
C ASP A 146 0.78 -15.66 -21.53
N ALA A 147 -0.04 -14.91 -22.26
CA ALA A 147 0.13 -14.68 -23.70
C ALA A 147 1.38 -13.84 -24.03
N GLY A 148 1.72 -12.85 -23.20
CA GLY A 148 2.88 -11.97 -23.43
C GLY A 148 4.24 -12.62 -23.10
N SER A 149 4.25 -13.74 -22.37
CA SER A 149 5.48 -14.46 -21.99
C SER A 149 5.92 -15.49 -23.03
N ALA A 150 5.08 -15.78 -24.03
CA ALA A 150 5.36 -16.73 -25.10
C ALA A 150 5.98 -16.10 -26.37
N GLU A 151 6.09 -14.77 -26.43
CA GLU A 151 6.60 -14.02 -27.59
C GLU A 151 7.91 -13.25 -27.32
N ALA A 152 8.62 -13.53 -26.22
CA ALA A 152 9.90 -12.90 -25.87
C ALA A 152 11.10 -13.86 -25.97
#